data_AF-A0A3S9UV26-F1
#
_entry.id   AF-A0A3S9UV26-F1
#
_cell.length_a   1.000
_cell.length_b   1.000
_cell.length_c   1.000
_cell.angle_alpha   90.00
_cell.angle_beta   90.00
_cell.angle_gamma   90.00
#
_symmetry.space_group_name_H-M   'P 1'
#
loop_
_entity.id
_entity.type
_entity.pdbx_description
1 polymer ?
#
loop_
_entity_poly.entity_id
_entity_poly.type
_entity_poly.pdbx_seq_one_letter_code
_entity_poly.pdbx_strand_id
1 'polypeptide(L)'
;MLTERKFPVPKLIVKEQLDKEIIRRKVAYGNYTCMDKIVPMIRARGTNLQVDESGDLRIIGWQRDITRMRKQDVSLSFMIHLTVSPEGMIKEALVDDMFNGGKGVLCSKDYLESKLKEELEGQLFDRRLVSRLRFDKFKCFHIFEIMSGIYSSYFMYKNELQEGSTERLFYEEDIVDIYASEGNLYLAGLQEFKGKEPVSYMVVLYDVFNNITFDEDGYMKLKSPVQAEFYLNDVLVHSNELYQKEKDYIFIRVQKFLFVCVEKLKVSLFPEFTDKMMNTNLAPSAFIGIIMQAIGIRSFANNFNYIQYIMTAMQRPRKMPGCIGAILNEEEAACHFEGFDLSYLN
;
A
#
# COMPACT_ATOMS: atom_id res chain seq x y z
N MET A 1 -18.80 -29.57 13.36
CA MET A 1 -19.32 -28.70 12.29
C MET A 1 -18.66 -27.35 12.46
N LEU A 2 -17.68 -27.02 11.61
CA LEU A 2 -17.15 -25.65 11.53
C LEU A 2 -18.24 -24.83 10.82
N THR A 3 -18.90 -23.93 11.54
CA THR A 3 -19.76 -22.93 10.92
C THR A 3 -18.92 -22.13 9.93
N GLU A 4 -19.24 -22.21 8.63
CA GLU A 4 -18.65 -21.35 7.61
C GLU A 4 -18.85 -19.90 8.03
N ARG A 5 -17.77 -19.25 8.47
CA ARG A 5 -17.78 -17.83 8.83
C ARG A 5 -17.62 -17.05 7.53
N LYS A 6 -18.73 -16.57 6.98
CA LYS A 6 -18.71 -15.73 5.77
C LYS A 6 -18.33 -14.30 6.14
N PHE A 7 -17.15 -13.87 5.69
CA PHE A 7 -16.72 -12.50 5.88
C PHE A 7 -17.29 -11.57 4.79
N PRO A 8 -17.50 -10.28 5.11
CA PRO A 8 -17.82 -9.30 4.07
C PRO A 8 -16.61 -9.16 3.12
N VAL A 9 -16.89 -9.00 1.83
CA VAL A 9 -15.87 -8.85 0.78
C VAL A 9 -15.92 -7.42 0.24
N PRO A 10 -14.78 -6.70 0.19
CA PRO A 10 -14.74 -5.34 -0.33
C PRO A 10 -15.01 -5.30 -1.84
N LYS A 11 -15.27 -4.10 -2.37
CA LYS A 11 -15.50 -3.88 -3.80
C LYS A 11 -14.33 -3.15 -4.42
N LEU A 12 -13.73 -3.77 -5.43
CA LEU A 12 -12.72 -3.16 -6.29
C LEU A 12 -13.20 -1.83 -6.90
N ILE A 13 -12.27 -0.90 -7.10
CA ILE A 13 -12.50 0.45 -7.60
C ILE A 13 -12.49 0.46 -9.13
N VAL A 14 -11.51 -0.21 -9.74
CA VAL A 14 -11.30 -0.18 -11.19
C VAL A 14 -12.03 -1.33 -11.87
N LYS A 15 -11.96 -2.54 -11.29
CA LYS A 15 -12.71 -3.77 -11.66
C LYS A 15 -12.42 -4.42 -13.01
N GLU A 16 -11.68 -3.77 -13.90
CA GLU A 16 -11.55 -4.25 -15.28
C GLU A 16 -10.24 -3.76 -15.93
N GLN A 17 -9.89 -4.47 -17.00
CA GLN A 17 -8.85 -4.11 -17.97
C GLN A 17 -9.31 -2.90 -18.81
N LEU A 18 -9.06 -1.70 -18.28
CA LEU A 18 -9.56 -0.44 -18.86
C LEU A 18 -8.42 0.40 -19.45
N ASP A 19 -8.80 1.29 -20.38
CA ASP A 19 -7.91 2.32 -20.90
C ASP A 19 -7.33 3.20 -19.77
N LYS A 20 -6.11 3.70 -19.98
CA LYS A 20 -5.37 4.53 -19.03
C LYS A 20 -6.20 5.68 -18.46
N GLU A 21 -6.92 6.44 -19.30
CA GLU A 21 -7.70 7.60 -18.83
C GLU A 21 -8.89 7.18 -17.98
N ILE A 22 -9.48 6.02 -18.27
CA ILE A 22 -10.56 5.46 -17.47
C ILE A 22 -10.02 5.02 -16.11
N ILE A 23 -8.85 4.35 -16.07
CA ILE A 23 -8.19 3.98 -14.81
C ILE A 23 -7.92 5.23 -13.98
N ARG A 24 -7.28 6.26 -14.54
CA ARG A 24 -6.98 7.53 -13.85
C ARG A 24 -8.21 8.13 -13.17
N ARG A 25 -9.31 8.26 -13.92
CA ARG A 25 -10.58 8.81 -13.40
C ARG A 25 -11.21 7.92 -12.32
N LYS A 26 -11.19 6.60 -12.49
CA LYS A 26 -11.73 5.68 -11.47
C LYS A 26 -10.89 5.70 -10.19
N VAL A 27 -9.56 5.77 -10.30
CA VAL A 27 -8.68 5.88 -9.14
C VAL A 27 -8.88 7.21 -8.42
N ALA A 28 -8.93 8.34 -9.13
CA ALA A 28 -9.08 9.65 -8.50
C ALA A 28 -10.50 9.89 -7.94
N TYR A 29 -11.54 9.51 -8.69
CA TYR A 29 -12.93 9.94 -8.44
C TYR A 29 -13.94 8.80 -8.37
N GLY A 30 -13.53 7.56 -8.56
CA GLY A 30 -14.44 6.42 -8.51
C GLY A 30 -15.18 6.33 -7.18
N ASN A 31 -16.40 5.83 -7.22
CA ASN A 31 -17.20 5.62 -6.02
C ASN A 31 -16.58 4.53 -5.15
N TYR A 32 -16.72 4.69 -3.84
CA TYR A 32 -16.34 3.69 -2.84
C TYR A 32 -17.46 3.51 -1.82
N THR A 33 -17.37 2.44 -1.04
CA THR A 33 -18.26 2.19 0.09
C THR A 33 -17.46 1.50 1.17
N CYS A 34 -17.37 2.12 2.35
CA CYS A 34 -16.67 1.53 3.49
C CYS A 34 -17.59 0.59 4.26
N MET A 35 -17.04 -0.55 4.69
CA MET A 35 -17.73 -1.49 5.57
C MET A 35 -18.03 -0.86 6.93
N ASP A 36 -17.06 -0.15 7.50
CA ASP A 36 -17.23 0.54 8.77
C ASP A 36 -17.62 2.00 8.60
N LYS A 37 -18.65 2.42 9.34
CA LYS A 37 -19.09 3.82 9.35
C LYS A 37 -18.38 4.66 10.42
N ILE A 38 -17.63 4.06 11.32
CA ILE A 38 -16.95 4.73 12.44
C ILE A 38 -15.45 4.82 12.18
N VAL A 39 -14.84 3.76 11.65
CA VAL A 39 -13.43 3.72 11.21
C VAL A 39 -13.31 3.45 9.70
N PRO A 40 -13.99 4.22 8.83
CA PRO A 40 -13.93 3.97 7.39
C PRO A 40 -12.49 4.12 6.93
N MET A 41 -11.92 3.01 6.46
CA MET A 41 -10.59 3.03 5.90
C MET A 41 -10.46 1.98 4.82
N ILE A 42 -10.25 2.49 3.61
CA ILE A 42 -9.98 1.66 2.45
C ILE A 42 -8.59 2.01 1.94
N ARG A 43 -7.87 0.98 1.55
CA ARG A 43 -6.67 1.11 0.75
C ARG A 43 -6.80 0.25 -0.48
N ALA A 44 -6.86 0.88 -1.64
CA ALA A 44 -6.90 0.20 -2.92
C ALA A 44 -5.60 0.47 -3.68
N ARG A 45 -5.09 -0.52 -4.39
CA ARG A 45 -3.87 -0.41 -5.19
C ARG A 45 -4.00 -1.23 -6.44
N GLY A 46 -3.27 -0.87 -7.48
CA GLY A 46 -3.29 -1.65 -8.70
C GLY A 46 -2.16 -1.31 -9.64
N THR A 47 -1.96 -2.20 -10.60
CA THR A 47 -1.00 -2.02 -11.68
C THR A 47 -1.65 -2.44 -12.99
N ASN A 48 -1.50 -1.62 -14.02
CA ASN A 48 -1.90 -1.94 -15.38
C ASN A 48 -0.72 -1.68 -16.33
N LEU A 49 -0.44 -2.64 -17.21
CA LEU A 49 0.59 -2.53 -18.23
C LEU A 49 -0.08 -2.75 -19.59
N GLN A 50 0.16 -1.85 -20.54
CA GLN A 50 -0.41 -1.89 -21.87
C GLN A 50 0.63 -1.49 -22.92
N VAL A 51 0.78 -2.28 -23.98
CA VAL A 51 1.64 -1.92 -25.12
C VAL A 51 0.87 -0.97 -26.04
N ASP A 52 1.47 0.17 -26.37
CA ASP A 52 0.91 1.13 -27.31
C ASP A 52 1.23 0.79 -28.78
N GLU A 53 0.74 1.62 -29.71
CA GLU A 53 0.94 1.44 -31.15
C GLU A 53 2.41 1.50 -31.58
N SER A 54 3.24 2.22 -30.82
CA SER A 54 4.69 2.35 -31.08
C SER A 54 5.49 1.16 -30.53
N GLY A 55 4.84 0.25 -29.80
CA GLY A 55 5.48 -0.89 -29.13
C GLY A 55 6.04 -0.55 -27.75
N ASP A 56 5.87 0.69 -27.29
CA ASP A 56 6.25 1.08 -25.93
C ASP A 56 5.24 0.50 -24.93
N LEU A 57 5.76 0.00 -23.82
CA LEU A 57 4.96 -0.48 -22.70
C LEU A 57 4.64 0.69 -21.78
N ARG A 58 3.35 1.04 -21.71
CA ARG A 58 2.79 2.03 -20.79
C ARG A 58 2.39 1.33 -19.51
N ILE A 59 2.93 1.80 -18.39
CA ILE A 59 2.66 1.25 -17.07
C ILE A 59 2.03 2.32 -16.22
N ILE A 60 0.89 2.02 -15.59
CA ILE A 60 0.30 2.82 -14.53
C ILE A 60 0.22 1.97 -13.26
N GLY A 61 0.98 2.38 -12.25
CA GLY A 61 0.86 1.85 -10.90
C GLY A 61 0.20 2.88 -10.01
N TRP A 62 -0.70 2.45 -9.14
CA TRP A 62 -1.53 3.37 -8.38
C TRP A 62 -1.88 2.87 -7.00
N GLN A 63 -2.20 3.82 -6.13
CA GLN A 63 -2.85 3.59 -4.87
C GLN A 63 -3.89 4.67 -4.59
N ARG A 64 -4.89 4.31 -3.81
CA ARG A 64 -5.90 5.20 -3.30
C ARG A 64 -6.20 4.86 -1.85
N ASP A 65 -5.96 5.83 -0.99
CA ASP A 65 -6.29 5.75 0.42
C ASP A 65 -7.58 6.56 0.66
N ILE A 66 -8.55 5.94 1.32
CA ILE A 66 -9.77 6.58 1.77
C ILE A 66 -9.78 6.47 3.28
N THR A 67 -9.94 7.60 3.95
CA THR A 67 -10.00 7.67 5.41
C THR A 67 -10.98 8.74 5.85
N ARG A 68 -11.42 8.74 7.11
CA ARG A 68 -12.24 9.82 7.66
C ARG A 68 -11.43 10.80 8.47
N MET A 69 -11.56 12.07 8.09
CA MET A 69 -11.00 13.20 8.83
C MET A 69 -12.12 14.04 9.43
N ARG A 70 -12.17 14.11 10.76
CA ARG A 70 -13.14 14.86 11.58
C ARG A 70 -14.60 14.39 11.40
N LYS A 71 -15.18 14.51 10.20
CA LYS A 71 -16.50 14.01 9.77
C LYS A 71 -16.64 13.84 8.25
N GLN A 72 -15.59 14.09 7.48
CA GLN A 72 -15.59 13.98 6.02
C GLN A 72 -14.67 12.85 5.61
N ASP A 73 -15.10 12.10 4.61
CA ASP A 73 -14.25 11.10 4.00
C ASP A 73 -13.29 11.82 3.03
N VAL A 74 -12.00 11.54 3.19
CA VAL A 74 -10.91 12.11 2.41
C VAL A 74 -10.35 10.99 1.55
N SER A 75 -10.27 11.25 0.25
CA SER A 75 -9.78 10.31 -0.76
C SER A 75 -8.49 10.85 -1.35
N LEU A 76 -7.39 10.15 -1.08
CA LEU A 76 -6.04 10.51 -1.49
C LEU A 76 -5.55 9.50 -2.53
N SER A 77 -5.40 9.95 -3.77
CA SER A 77 -4.91 9.13 -4.88
C SER A 77 -3.47 9.49 -5.24
N PHE A 78 -2.66 8.47 -5.45
CA PHE A 78 -1.29 8.62 -5.95
C PHE A 78 -1.03 7.60 -7.05
N MET A 79 -0.58 8.09 -8.20
CA MET A 79 -0.40 7.32 -9.42
C MET A 79 0.97 7.65 -10.02
N ILE A 80 1.66 6.61 -10.49
CA ILE A 80 2.96 6.70 -11.17
C ILE A 80 2.77 6.15 -12.58
N HIS A 81 3.28 6.89 -13.56
CA HIS A 81 3.34 6.47 -14.96
C HIS A 81 4.76 6.16 -15.34
N LEU A 82 4.98 4.99 -15.95
CA LEU A 82 6.24 4.68 -16.63
C LEU A 82 5.98 4.40 -18.11
N THR A 83 6.93 4.82 -18.94
CA THR A 83 7.01 4.38 -20.33
C THR A 83 8.29 3.59 -20.51
N VAL A 84 8.17 2.33 -20.95
CA VAL A 84 9.31 1.43 -21.15
C VAL A 84 9.41 1.05 -22.63
N SER A 85 10.60 1.21 -23.21
CA SER A 85 10.87 0.85 -24.61
C SER A 85 10.76 -0.66 -24.85
N PRO A 86 10.64 -1.10 -26.11
CA PRO A 86 10.72 -2.53 -26.45
C PRO A 86 12.00 -3.22 -25.93
N GLU A 87 13.11 -2.48 -25.88
CA GLU A 87 14.40 -2.94 -25.36
C GLU A 87 14.46 -2.97 -23.82
N GLY A 88 13.40 -2.52 -23.14
CA GLY A 88 13.30 -2.49 -21.69
C GLY A 88 13.88 -1.22 -21.05
N MET A 89 14.13 -0.15 -21.81
CA MET A 89 14.64 1.10 -21.25
C MET A 89 13.49 1.97 -20.73
N ILE A 90 13.60 2.48 -19.51
CA ILE A 90 12.63 3.42 -18.94
C ILE A 90 12.86 4.79 -19.60
N LYS A 91 11.93 5.21 -20.46
CA LYS A 91 11.98 6.49 -21.19
C LYS A 91 11.44 7.65 -20.36
N GLU A 92 10.47 7.37 -19.50
CA GLU A 92 9.70 8.38 -18.78
C GLU A 92 9.23 7.82 -17.45
N ALA A 93 9.33 8.61 -16.38
CA ALA A 93 8.80 8.31 -15.07
C ALA A 93 8.14 9.55 -14.44
N LEU A 94 6.80 9.52 -14.28
CA LEU A 94 6.01 10.69 -13.89
C LEU A 94 5.06 10.39 -12.73
N VAL A 95 4.75 11.44 -11.96
CA VAL A 95 3.60 11.45 -11.06
C VAL A 95 2.39 11.99 -11.83
N ASP A 96 1.24 11.34 -11.68
CA ASP A 96 0.00 11.80 -12.33
C ASP A 96 -0.38 13.23 -11.90
N ASP A 97 -0.98 14.00 -12.81
CA ASP A 97 -1.46 15.36 -12.53
C ASP A 97 -2.65 15.42 -11.56
N MET A 98 -3.39 14.33 -11.39
CA MET A 98 -4.49 14.19 -10.41
C MET A 98 -3.96 13.88 -9.01
N PHE A 99 -2.65 13.94 -8.79
CA PHE A 99 -2.06 13.81 -7.46
C PHE A 99 -2.63 14.85 -6.50
N ASN A 100 -3.23 14.38 -5.41
CA ASN A 100 -3.84 15.23 -4.38
C ASN A 100 -3.22 15.00 -2.99
N GLY A 101 -1.98 14.50 -2.96
CA GLY A 101 -1.20 14.28 -1.73
C GLY A 101 -1.42 12.89 -1.12
N GLY A 102 -0.40 12.39 -0.38
CA GLY A 102 -0.53 11.20 0.48
C GLY A 102 -0.77 11.54 1.96
N LYS A 103 -0.48 12.78 2.38
CA LYS A 103 -0.70 13.28 3.76
C LYS A 103 -0.71 14.83 3.80
N GLY A 104 -1.38 15.46 2.84
CA GLY A 104 -1.49 16.91 2.75
C GLY A 104 -0.30 17.59 2.08
N VAL A 105 -0.12 18.88 2.41
CA VAL A 105 0.68 19.87 1.68
C VAL A 105 2.19 19.58 1.61
N LEU A 106 2.71 18.77 2.54
CA LEU A 106 4.15 18.41 2.59
C LEU A 106 4.56 17.39 1.52
N CYS A 107 3.62 16.62 0.97
CA CYS A 107 3.91 15.72 -0.14
C CYS A 107 3.85 16.51 -1.46
N SER A 108 5.00 16.97 -1.96
CA SER A 108 5.09 17.70 -3.23
C SER A 108 5.17 16.78 -4.44
N LYS A 109 4.34 17.02 -5.45
CA LYS A 109 4.38 16.32 -6.73
C LYS A 109 5.75 16.47 -7.40
N ASP A 110 6.24 17.69 -7.48
CA ASP A 110 7.46 18.04 -8.22
C ASP A 110 8.69 17.39 -7.60
N TYR A 111 8.76 17.35 -6.26
CA TYR A 111 9.83 16.64 -5.57
C TYR A 111 9.77 15.13 -5.81
N LEU A 112 8.58 14.53 -5.71
CA LEU A 112 8.42 13.08 -5.92
C LEU A 112 8.72 12.69 -7.37
N GLU A 113 8.29 13.50 -8.33
CA GLU A 113 8.57 13.30 -9.75
C GLU A 113 10.06 13.48 -10.06
N SER A 114 10.73 14.50 -9.52
CA SER A 114 12.17 14.68 -9.75
C SER A 114 12.98 13.48 -9.26
N LYS A 115 12.63 12.91 -8.11
CA LYS A 115 13.26 11.67 -7.59
C LYS A 115 12.98 10.44 -8.45
N LEU A 116 11.77 10.33 -9.01
CA LEU A 116 11.45 9.25 -9.97
C LEU A 116 12.33 9.38 -11.23
N LYS A 117 12.43 10.58 -11.81
CA LYS A 117 13.24 10.82 -13.01
C LYS A 117 14.72 10.54 -12.76
N GLU A 118 15.26 11.10 -11.67
CA GLU A 118 16.66 10.94 -11.26
C GLU A 118 17.08 9.47 -11.13
N GLU A 119 16.22 8.64 -10.53
CA GLU A 119 16.56 7.24 -10.25
C GLU A 119 16.13 6.25 -11.35
N LEU A 120 15.13 6.57 -12.18
CA LEU A 120 14.54 5.59 -13.10
C LEU A 120 14.81 5.87 -14.58
N GLU A 121 14.79 7.14 -15.03
CA GLU A 121 14.90 7.43 -16.46
C GLU A 121 16.27 7.04 -17.02
N GLY A 122 16.26 6.48 -18.24
CA GLY A 122 17.44 5.93 -18.92
C GLY A 122 17.97 4.63 -18.32
N GLN A 123 17.37 4.10 -17.25
CA GLN A 123 17.74 2.80 -16.69
C GLN A 123 17.04 1.66 -17.44
N LEU A 124 17.69 0.49 -17.47
CA LEU A 124 17.04 -0.74 -17.92
C LEU A 124 16.10 -1.27 -16.83
N PHE A 125 14.92 -1.68 -17.23
CA PHE A 125 13.97 -2.39 -16.39
C PHE A 125 14.38 -3.86 -16.30
N ASP A 126 15.42 -4.12 -15.50
CA ASP A 126 15.96 -5.44 -15.22
C ASP A 126 16.09 -5.69 -13.70
N ARG A 127 16.65 -6.84 -13.32
CA ARG A 127 16.81 -7.21 -11.90
C ARG A 127 17.74 -6.28 -11.12
N ARG A 128 18.60 -5.49 -11.78
CA ARG A 128 19.50 -4.52 -11.14
C ARG A 128 18.76 -3.27 -10.69
N LEU A 129 17.60 -2.98 -11.29
CA LEU A 129 16.73 -1.85 -10.92
C LEU A 129 16.34 -1.89 -9.44
N VAL A 130 16.24 -3.08 -8.83
CA VAL A 130 15.86 -3.24 -7.40
C VAL A 130 16.73 -2.42 -6.44
N SER A 131 18.01 -2.22 -6.77
CA SER A 131 18.96 -1.42 -5.96
C SER A 131 18.62 0.08 -5.94
N ARG A 132 17.92 0.55 -6.99
CA ARG A 132 17.40 1.91 -7.13
C ARG A 132 16.00 2.04 -6.57
N LEU A 133 15.22 0.96 -6.56
CA LEU A 133 13.88 0.91 -5.95
C LEU A 133 13.88 0.99 -4.41
N ARG A 134 15.04 1.17 -3.77
CA ARG A 134 15.14 1.21 -2.31
C ARG A 134 14.48 2.48 -1.75
N PHE A 135 13.82 2.31 -0.61
CA PHE A 135 13.09 3.38 0.08
C PHE A 135 13.93 4.64 0.37
N ASP A 136 15.21 4.47 0.68
CA ASP A 136 16.13 5.57 0.98
C ASP A 136 16.38 6.50 -0.21
N LYS A 137 16.13 6.06 -1.44
CA LYS A 137 16.32 6.86 -2.67
C LYS A 137 15.18 7.83 -2.92
N PHE A 138 13.93 7.37 -2.80
CA PHE A 138 12.76 8.21 -3.04
C PHE A 138 12.29 8.96 -1.79
N LYS A 139 12.67 8.48 -0.60
CA LYS A 139 12.22 9.01 0.69
C LYS A 139 10.68 9.13 0.78
N CYS A 140 9.99 8.15 0.18
CA CYS A 140 8.53 8.10 0.11
C CYS A 140 8.04 6.65 0.16
N PHE A 141 7.20 6.33 1.16
CA PHE A 141 6.64 4.97 1.31
C PHE A 141 5.74 4.64 0.12
N HIS A 142 4.97 5.63 -0.33
CA HIS A 142 4.03 5.46 -1.43
C HIS A 142 4.71 5.13 -2.76
N ILE A 143 5.85 5.78 -3.08
CA ILE A 143 6.63 5.42 -4.28
C ILE A 143 7.16 4.00 -4.14
N PHE A 144 7.77 3.67 -3.00
CA PHE A 144 8.30 2.32 -2.75
C PHE A 144 7.22 1.24 -2.94
N GLU A 145 6.02 1.46 -2.40
CA GLU A 145 4.91 0.51 -2.49
C GLU A 145 4.37 0.35 -3.91
N ILE A 146 4.14 1.45 -4.64
CA ILE A 146 3.69 1.40 -6.04
C ILE A 146 4.76 0.77 -6.94
N MET A 147 6.01 1.21 -6.80
CA MET A 147 7.11 0.70 -7.63
C MET A 147 7.40 -0.78 -7.37
N SER A 148 7.16 -1.28 -6.15
CA SER A 148 7.24 -2.71 -5.86
C SER A 148 6.19 -3.51 -6.65
N GLY A 149 4.96 -2.99 -6.73
CA GLY A 149 3.89 -3.54 -7.56
C GLY A 149 4.27 -3.51 -9.04
N ILE A 150 4.65 -2.34 -9.57
CA ILE A 150 5.09 -2.18 -10.96
C ILE A 150 6.23 -3.14 -11.32
N TYR A 151 7.25 -3.23 -10.46
CA TYR A 151 8.39 -4.13 -10.66
C TYR A 151 7.92 -5.58 -10.80
N SER A 152 7.10 -6.05 -9.87
CA SER A 152 6.59 -7.43 -9.91
C SER A 152 5.74 -7.68 -11.16
N SER A 153 4.79 -6.79 -11.45
CA SER A 153 3.90 -6.88 -12.62
C SER A 153 4.67 -6.89 -13.94
N TYR A 154 5.76 -6.12 -14.07
CA TYR A 154 6.59 -6.10 -15.27
C TYR A 154 7.24 -7.47 -15.55
N PHE A 155 7.84 -8.11 -14.54
CA PHE A 155 8.45 -9.43 -14.75
C PHE A 155 7.42 -10.52 -15.02
N MET A 156 6.24 -10.44 -14.41
CA MET A 156 5.13 -11.34 -14.72
C MET A 156 4.68 -11.19 -16.16
N TYR A 157 4.44 -9.95 -16.60
CA TYR A 157 4.08 -9.65 -17.97
C TYR A 157 5.11 -10.17 -18.97
N LYS A 158 6.42 -9.98 -18.70
CA LYS A 158 7.48 -10.51 -19.56
C LYS A 158 7.51 -12.04 -19.59
N ASN A 159 7.22 -12.71 -18.47
CA ASN A 159 7.14 -14.16 -18.41
C ASN A 159 5.95 -14.69 -19.23
N GLU A 160 4.76 -14.07 -19.10
CA GLU A 160 3.57 -14.42 -19.89
C GLU A 160 3.84 -14.32 -21.40
N LEU A 161 4.54 -13.26 -21.85
CA LEU A 161 4.95 -13.12 -23.25
C LEU A 161 5.92 -14.23 -23.70
N GLN A 162 6.86 -14.63 -22.84
CA GLN A 162 7.81 -15.72 -23.13
C GLN A 162 7.12 -17.09 -23.23
N GLU A 163 6.04 -17.29 -22.48
CA GLU A 163 5.18 -18.48 -22.53
C GLU A 163 4.23 -18.48 -23.74
N GLY A 164 4.29 -17.46 -24.60
CA GLY A 164 3.55 -17.39 -25.86
C GLY A 164 2.22 -16.64 -25.77
N SER A 165 1.95 -15.93 -24.67
CA SER A 165 0.80 -15.03 -24.61
C SER A 165 0.89 -13.96 -25.68
N THR A 166 -0.18 -13.79 -26.45
CA THR A 166 -0.32 -12.72 -27.46
C THR A 166 -0.99 -11.48 -26.88
N GLU A 167 -1.41 -11.53 -25.61
CA GLU A 167 -2.13 -10.44 -24.97
C GLU A 167 -1.17 -9.30 -24.60
N ARG A 168 -1.56 -8.08 -24.99
CA ARG A 168 -0.79 -6.86 -24.78
C ARG A 168 -1.15 -6.11 -23.50
N LEU A 169 -1.81 -6.79 -22.56
CA LEU A 169 -2.43 -6.17 -21.39
C LEU A 169 -2.19 -7.00 -20.14
N PHE A 170 -1.75 -6.35 -19.07
CA PHE A 170 -1.65 -6.91 -17.73
C PHE A 170 -2.50 -6.10 -16.77
N TYR A 171 -3.14 -6.78 -15.81
CA TYR A 171 -3.93 -6.12 -14.78
C TYR A 171 -3.87 -6.83 -13.44
N GLU A 172 -3.73 -6.02 -12.41
CA GLU A 172 -3.80 -6.43 -11.02
C GLU A 172 -4.44 -5.33 -10.17
N GLU A 173 -5.34 -5.70 -9.26
CA GLU A 173 -5.92 -4.80 -8.26
C GLU A 173 -6.03 -5.50 -6.90
N ASP A 174 -5.69 -4.80 -5.84
CA ASP A 174 -5.89 -5.18 -4.44
C ASP A 174 -6.72 -4.11 -3.75
N ILE A 175 -7.67 -4.52 -2.92
CA ILE A 175 -8.38 -3.61 -2.04
C ILE A 175 -8.49 -4.20 -0.65
N VAL A 176 -8.24 -3.35 0.35
CA VAL A 176 -8.41 -3.64 1.76
C VAL A 176 -9.42 -2.66 2.33
N ASP A 177 -10.43 -3.15 3.01
CA ASP A 177 -11.39 -2.36 3.79
C ASP A 177 -11.36 -2.83 5.25
N ILE A 178 -11.31 -1.86 6.16
CA ILE A 178 -11.19 -2.12 7.59
C ILE A 178 -12.53 -1.90 8.29
N TYR A 179 -12.86 -2.81 9.19
CA TYR A 179 -13.95 -2.61 10.13
C TYR A 179 -13.67 -3.17 11.52
N ALA A 180 -14.39 -2.61 12.50
CA ALA A 180 -14.34 -2.99 13.90
C ALA A 180 -15.69 -3.61 14.32
N SER A 181 -15.65 -4.78 14.93
CA SER A 181 -16.83 -5.44 15.49
C SER A 181 -16.47 -6.24 16.73
N GLU A 182 -17.31 -6.18 17.76
CA GLU A 182 -17.14 -6.99 18.99
C GLU A 182 -15.75 -6.86 19.65
N GLY A 183 -15.15 -5.67 19.60
CA GLY A 183 -13.80 -5.43 20.15
C GLY A 183 -12.63 -5.87 19.25
N ASN A 184 -12.93 -6.55 18.14
CA ASN A 184 -11.94 -7.01 17.17
C ASN A 184 -11.78 -6.01 16.03
N LEU A 185 -10.62 -6.04 15.38
CA LEU A 185 -10.35 -5.34 14.13
C LEU A 185 -10.22 -6.35 12.99
N TYR A 186 -10.89 -6.06 11.89
CA TYR A 186 -10.95 -6.87 10.68
C TYR A 186 -10.37 -6.10 9.51
N LEU A 187 -9.53 -6.75 8.72
CA LEU A 187 -9.03 -6.24 7.45
C LEU A 187 -9.51 -7.17 6.36
N ALA A 188 -10.59 -6.76 5.70
CA ALA A 188 -11.19 -7.50 4.59
C ALA A 188 -10.48 -7.13 3.30
N GLY A 189 -9.88 -8.12 2.65
CA GLY A 189 -9.13 -7.97 1.43
C GLY A 189 -9.77 -8.67 0.24
N LEU A 190 -9.60 -8.10 -0.95
CA LEU A 190 -9.91 -8.75 -2.22
C LEU A 190 -8.79 -8.43 -3.22
N GLN A 191 -8.13 -9.48 -3.68
CA GLN A 191 -7.13 -9.41 -4.74
C GLN A 191 -7.73 -9.95 -6.04
N GLU A 192 -7.65 -9.17 -7.11
CA GLU A 192 -7.94 -9.60 -8.47
C GLU A 192 -6.68 -9.54 -9.33
N PHE A 193 -6.51 -10.58 -10.15
CA PHE A 193 -5.40 -10.72 -11.07
C PHE A 193 -5.95 -11.23 -12.40
N LYS A 194 -5.43 -10.69 -13.50
CA LYS A 194 -5.87 -11.08 -14.84
C LYS A 194 -5.83 -12.60 -15.03
N GLY A 195 -6.94 -13.17 -15.50
CA GLY A 195 -7.03 -14.60 -15.86
C GLY A 195 -7.06 -15.56 -14.66
N LYS A 196 -7.15 -15.04 -13.44
CA LYS A 196 -7.31 -15.84 -12.22
C LYS A 196 -8.59 -15.44 -11.49
N GLU A 197 -9.17 -16.39 -10.77
CA GLU A 197 -10.31 -16.09 -9.89
C GLU A 197 -9.87 -15.14 -8.77
N PRO A 198 -10.69 -14.14 -8.40
CA PRO A 198 -10.39 -13.25 -7.28
C PRO A 198 -10.20 -14.03 -5.98
N VAL A 199 -9.19 -13.65 -5.19
CA VAL A 199 -8.91 -14.25 -3.89
C VAL A 199 -9.30 -13.26 -2.80
N SER A 200 -10.25 -13.66 -1.97
CA SER A 200 -10.62 -12.93 -0.77
C SER A 200 -9.74 -13.33 0.40
N TYR A 201 -9.39 -12.39 1.25
CA TYR A 201 -8.59 -12.65 2.44
C TYR A 201 -9.05 -11.80 3.63
N MET A 202 -8.77 -12.26 4.84
CA MET A 202 -9.16 -11.56 6.06
C MET A 202 -8.07 -11.67 7.11
N VAL A 203 -7.61 -10.54 7.65
CA VAL A 203 -6.85 -10.51 8.91
C VAL A 203 -7.78 -10.12 10.04
N VAL A 204 -7.79 -10.91 11.12
CA VAL A 204 -8.54 -10.62 12.35
C VAL A 204 -7.56 -10.40 13.49
N LEU A 205 -7.65 -9.24 14.15
CA LEU A 205 -6.94 -8.94 15.39
C LEU A 205 -7.95 -8.89 16.54
N TYR A 206 -7.86 -9.86 17.45
CA TYR A 206 -8.84 -10.03 18.51
C TYR A 206 -8.62 -9.07 19.67
N ASP A 207 -9.71 -8.49 20.17
CA ASP A 207 -9.74 -7.60 21.34
C ASP A 207 -8.67 -6.48 21.30
N VAL A 208 -8.37 -5.99 20.09
CA VAL A 208 -7.20 -5.15 19.86
C VAL A 208 -7.33 -3.79 20.56
N PHE A 209 -8.55 -3.26 20.69
CA PHE A 209 -8.78 -1.94 21.28
C PHE A 209 -8.62 -1.90 22.79
N ASN A 210 -8.70 -3.06 23.46
CA ASN A 210 -8.45 -3.17 24.90
C ASN A 210 -6.97 -3.46 25.19
N ASN A 211 -6.30 -4.17 24.28
CA ASN A 211 -4.96 -4.69 24.48
C ASN A 211 -3.85 -3.85 23.83
N ILE A 212 -4.19 -2.88 22.97
CA ILE A 212 -3.24 -1.95 22.36
C ILE A 212 -3.42 -0.53 22.92
N THR A 213 -2.29 0.13 23.21
CA THR A 213 -2.21 1.53 23.64
C THR A 213 -1.08 2.23 22.89
N PHE A 214 -0.93 3.53 23.12
CA PHE A 214 0.17 4.33 22.58
C PHE A 214 0.96 4.95 23.74
N ASP A 215 2.28 5.06 23.59
CA ASP A 215 3.13 5.79 24.53
C ASP A 215 3.13 7.31 24.25
N GLU A 216 3.87 8.06 25.08
CA GLU A 216 3.96 9.51 25.00
C GLU A 216 4.55 10.02 23.68
N ASP A 217 5.33 9.18 22.99
CA ASP A 217 5.96 9.45 21.69
C ASP A 217 5.04 9.01 20.52
N GLY A 218 3.86 8.46 20.81
CA GLY A 218 2.89 7.98 19.83
C GLY A 218 3.17 6.57 19.29
N TYR A 219 4.15 5.85 19.85
CA TYR A 219 4.43 4.47 19.45
C TYR A 219 3.45 3.49 20.08
N MET A 220 3.01 2.53 19.29
CA MET A 220 2.11 1.48 19.73
C MET A 220 2.77 0.57 20.78
N LYS A 221 2.02 0.23 21.83
CA LYS A 221 2.38 -0.69 22.90
C LYS A 221 1.26 -1.70 23.13
N LEU A 222 1.65 -2.88 23.57
CA LEU A 222 0.76 -3.97 23.89
C LEU A 222 0.65 -4.10 25.42
N LYS A 223 -0.58 -4.04 25.94
CA LYS A 223 -0.89 -4.33 27.35
C LYS A 223 -0.93 -5.83 27.62
N SER A 224 -1.46 -6.61 26.69
CA SER A 224 -1.57 -8.07 26.78
C SER A 224 -1.54 -8.70 25.39
N PRO A 225 -1.10 -9.96 25.25
CA PRO A 225 -1.04 -10.65 23.97
C PRO A 225 -2.36 -10.53 23.18
N VAL A 226 -2.25 -10.32 21.87
CA VAL A 226 -3.38 -10.22 20.95
C VAL A 226 -3.36 -11.43 20.03
N GLN A 227 -4.45 -12.20 20.01
CA GLN A 227 -4.62 -13.25 19.03
C GLN A 227 -4.83 -12.63 17.64
N ALA A 228 -4.12 -13.17 16.64
CA ALA A 228 -4.23 -12.77 15.25
C ALA A 228 -4.51 -14.00 14.37
N GLU A 229 -5.41 -13.84 13.42
CA GLU A 229 -5.78 -14.90 12.47
C GLU A 229 -5.80 -14.38 11.05
N PHE A 230 -5.49 -15.26 10.11
CA PHE A 230 -5.51 -14.98 8.68
C PHE A 230 -6.30 -16.05 7.94
N TYR A 231 -7.28 -15.59 7.16
CA TYR A 231 -8.16 -16.41 6.37
C TYR A 231 -7.95 -16.13 4.88
N LEU A 232 -8.03 -17.18 4.07
CA LEU A 232 -8.11 -17.12 2.61
C LEU A 232 -9.41 -17.78 2.18
N ASN A 233 -10.26 -17.08 1.44
CA ASN A 233 -11.57 -17.56 1.00
C ASN A 233 -12.37 -18.20 2.15
N ASP A 234 -12.50 -17.46 3.26
CA ASP A 234 -13.16 -17.87 4.51
C ASP A 234 -12.53 -19.07 5.26
N VAL A 235 -11.38 -19.59 4.80
CA VAL A 235 -10.65 -20.70 5.46
C VAL A 235 -9.48 -20.16 6.28
N LEU A 236 -9.42 -20.53 7.56
CA LEU A 236 -8.29 -20.19 8.44
C LEU A 236 -7.01 -20.89 7.95
N VAL A 237 -6.00 -20.10 7.57
CA VAL A 237 -4.71 -20.63 7.05
C VAL A 237 -3.51 -20.26 7.92
N HIS A 238 -3.65 -19.30 8.83
CA HIS A 238 -2.63 -18.95 9.81
C HIS A 238 -3.24 -18.34 11.06
N SER A 239 -2.63 -18.63 12.20
CA SER A 239 -3.01 -18.09 13.50
C SER A 239 -1.74 -17.89 14.31
N ASN A 240 -1.66 -16.78 15.04
CA ASN A 240 -0.49 -16.43 15.84
C ASN A 240 -0.87 -15.52 17.00
N GLU A 241 -0.16 -15.63 18.11
CA GLU A 241 -0.30 -14.71 19.23
C GLU A 241 0.76 -13.59 19.11
N LEU A 242 0.29 -12.36 19.00
CA LEU A 242 1.12 -11.17 18.94
C LEU A 242 1.44 -10.73 20.37
N TYR A 243 2.72 -10.75 20.75
CA TYR A 243 3.20 -10.31 22.05
C TYR A 243 4.32 -9.28 21.90
N GLN A 244 4.50 -8.41 22.89
CA GLN A 244 5.58 -7.43 22.93
C GLN A 244 6.63 -7.84 23.97
N LYS A 245 7.90 -7.91 23.56
CA LYS A 245 9.03 -8.01 24.50
C LYS A 245 9.37 -6.62 25.04
N GLU A 246 9.96 -6.56 26.22
CA GLU A 246 10.23 -5.34 27.00
C GLU A 246 10.96 -4.22 26.22
N LYS A 247 11.70 -4.55 25.15
CA LYS A 247 12.42 -3.60 24.28
C LYS A 247 12.01 -3.64 22.80
N ASP A 248 11.03 -4.46 22.43
CA ASP A 248 10.56 -4.58 21.05
C ASP A 248 9.44 -3.56 20.78
N TYR A 249 9.33 -3.06 19.54
CA TYR A 249 8.13 -2.39 19.07
C TYR A 249 7.12 -3.44 18.59
N ILE A 250 5.87 -3.37 19.05
CA ILE A 250 4.81 -4.32 18.63
C ILE A 250 4.61 -4.33 17.10
N PHE A 251 4.86 -3.20 16.44
CA PHE A 251 4.89 -3.08 14.98
C PHE A 251 5.72 -4.18 14.31
N ILE A 252 6.89 -4.56 14.87
CA ILE A 252 7.75 -5.60 14.29
C ILE A 252 7.05 -6.96 14.29
N ARG A 253 6.21 -7.24 15.28
CA ARG A 253 5.48 -8.50 15.42
C ARG A 253 4.29 -8.54 14.48
N VAL A 254 3.53 -7.45 14.40
CA VAL A 254 2.46 -7.25 13.41
C VAL A 254 3.03 -7.41 12.00
N GLN A 255 4.16 -6.76 11.72
CA GLN A 255 4.85 -6.86 10.43
C GLN A 255 5.24 -8.31 10.09
N LYS A 256 5.85 -9.05 11.03
CA LYS A 256 6.20 -10.45 10.83
C LYS A 256 4.98 -11.32 10.54
N PHE A 257 3.88 -11.12 11.26
CA PHE A 257 2.64 -11.83 11.02
C PHE A 257 2.11 -11.54 9.61
N LEU A 258 2.06 -10.27 9.20
CA LEU A 258 1.59 -9.86 7.88
C LEU A 258 2.49 -10.38 6.75
N PHE A 259 3.81 -10.44 6.95
CA PHE A 259 4.70 -11.10 5.98
C PHE A 259 4.29 -12.56 5.75
N VAL A 260 3.98 -13.32 6.80
CA VAL A 260 3.51 -14.71 6.66
C VAL A 260 2.16 -14.77 5.95
N CYS A 261 1.25 -13.83 6.21
CA CYS A 261 -0.05 -13.75 5.53
C CYS A 261 0.12 -13.51 4.04
N VAL A 262 0.96 -12.54 3.67
CA VAL A 262 1.26 -12.20 2.28
C VAL A 262 1.90 -13.36 1.55
N GLU A 263 2.86 -14.06 2.17
CA GLU A 263 3.45 -15.27 1.55
C GLU A 263 2.41 -16.37 1.31
N LYS A 264 1.45 -16.57 2.23
CA LYS A 264 0.35 -17.53 2.03
C LYS A 264 -0.59 -17.11 0.89
N LEU A 265 -0.92 -15.82 0.80
CA LEU A 265 -1.74 -15.27 -0.29
C LEU A 265 -1.03 -15.43 -1.64
N LYS A 266 0.28 -15.15 -1.70
CA LYS A 266 1.09 -15.39 -2.91
C LYS A 266 1.08 -16.84 -3.33
N VAL A 267 1.30 -17.78 -2.42
CA VAL A 267 1.26 -19.22 -2.74
C VAL A 267 -0.12 -19.62 -3.29
N SER A 268 -1.20 -19.00 -2.82
CA SER A 268 -2.55 -19.24 -3.35
C SER A 268 -2.74 -18.66 -4.76
N LEU A 269 -2.15 -17.52 -5.06
CA LEU A 269 -2.30 -16.84 -6.35
C LEU A 269 -1.34 -17.38 -7.41
N PHE A 270 -0.12 -17.73 -7.02
CA PHE A 270 1.01 -18.04 -7.89
C PHE A 270 1.80 -19.26 -7.36
N PRO A 271 1.17 -20.43 -7.18
CA PRO A 271 1.85 -21.62 -6.67
C PRO A 271 3.07 -22.04 -7.51
N GLU A 272 3.09 -21.67 -8.79
CA GLU A 272 4.17 -21.92 -9.75
C GLU A 272 5.36 -20.95 -9.63
N PHE A 273 5.17 -19.74 -9.07
CA PHE A 273 6.22 -18.73 -8.95
C PHE A 273 6.96 -18.86 -7.60
N THR A 274 8.24 -19.18 -7.66
CA THR A 274 9.09 -19.37 -6.45
C THR A 274 9.82 -18.10 -6.00
N ASP A 275 9.66 -16.98 -6.71
CA ASP A 275 10.33 -15.72 -6.38
C ASP A 275 9.67 -15.03 -5.18
N LYS A 276 10.35 -15.07 -4.04
CA LYS A 276 9.92 -14.46 -2.77
C LYS A 276 9.81 -12.93 -2.84
N MET A 277 10.50 -12.28 -3.79
CA MET A 277 10.48 -10.81 -3.93
C MET A 277 9.32 -10.29 -4.79
N MET A 278 8.51 -11.16 -5.40
CA MET A 278 7.32 -10.74 -6.12
C MET A 278 6.26 -10.25 -5.15
N ASN A 279 6.32 -8.97 -4.80
CA ASN A 279 5.25 -8.27 -4.13
C ASN A 279 4.45 -7.56 -5.21
N THR A 280 3.45 -8.29 -5.69
CA THR A 280 2.16 -7.78 -6.14
C THR A 280 1.67 -6.62 -5.25
N ASN A 281 0.51 -6.05 -5.52
CA ASN A 281 -0.12 -4.98 -4.78
C ASN A 281 -0.43 -5.29 -3.27
N LEU A 282 0.26 -6.27 -2.69
CA LEU A 282 0.19 -6.80 -1.33
C LEU A 282 1.41 -6.44 -0.47
N ALA A 283 2.04 -5.28 -0.68
CA ALA A 283 3.21 -4.89 0.12
C ALA A 283 2.87 -4.84 1.63
N PRO A 284 3.55 -5.63 2.51
CA PRO A 284 3.18 -5.73 3.93
C PRO A 284 3.17 -4.41 4.70
N SER A 285 4.02 -3.46 4.32
CA SER A 285 4.05 -2.11 4.89
C SER A 285 2.71 -1.39 4.74
N ALA A 286 1.99 -1.66 3.66
CA ALA A 286 0.73 -0.99 3.37
C ALA A 286 -0.38 -1.39 4.34
N PHE A 287 -0.41 -2.67 4.75
CA PHE A 287 -1.33 -3.17 5.78
C PHE A 287 -1.04 -2.57 7.15
N ILE A 288 0.23 -2.40 7.51
CA ILE A 288 0.52 -1.90 8.87
C ILE A 288 0.08 -0.45 9.03
N GLY A 289 0.28 0.37 8.00
CA GLY A 289 -0.19 1.75 7.98
C GLY A 289 -1.69 1.84 8.30
N ILE A 290 -2.52 1.05 7.61
CA ILE A 290 -3.97 1.05 7.80
C ILE A 290 -4.40 0.43 9.15
N ILE A 291 -3.73 -0.62 9.64
CA ILE A 291 -4.02 -1.19 10.98
C ILE A 291 -3.82 -0.13 12.06
N MET A 292 -2.67 0.55 12.02
CA MET A 292 -2.32 1.54 13.03
C MET A 292 -3.24 2.76 12.97
N GLN A 293 -3.59 3.23 11.77
CA GLN A 293 -4.59 4.28 11.61
C GLN A 293 -5.93 3.86 12.22
N ALA A 294 -6.37 2.61 12.04
CA ALA A 294 -7.70 2.18 12.44
C ALA A 294 -7.81 2.13 13.96
N ILE A 295 -6.77 1.58 14.59
CA ILE A 295 -6.64 1.55 16.05
C ILE A 295 -6.59 2.98 16.58
N GLY A 296 -5.76 3.86 16.00
CA GLY A 296 -5.68 5.27 16.40
C GLY A 296 -7.02 6.00 16.29
N ILE A 297 -7.72 5.88 15.15
CA ILE A 297 -9.03 6.51 14.93
C ILE A 297 -10.04 6.07 15.98
N ARG A 298 -10.08 4.76 16.27
CA ARG A 298 -11.01 4.18 17.25
C ARG A 298 -10.66 4.59 18.68
N SER A 299 -9.39 4.49 19.07
CA SER A 299 -8.91 4.77 20.42
C SER A 299 -9.05 6.25 20.80
N PHE A 300 -8.94 7.17 19.83
CA PHE A 300 -9.00 8.62 20.07
C PHE A 300 -10.24 9.28 19.47
N ALA A 301 -11.32 8.51 19.23
CA ALA A 301 -12.63 9.00 18.79
C ALA A 301 -12.55 10.02 17.63
N ASN A 302 -11.82 9.69 16.56
CA ASN A 302 -11.60 10.57 15.40
C ASN A 302 -10.85 11.89 15.70
N ASN A 303 -10.10 11.99 16.81
CA ASN A 303 -9.24 13.15 17.05
C ASN A 303 -8.07 13.17 16.06
N PHE A 304 -8.23 13.97 15.00
CA PHE A 304 -7.30 14.06 13.89
C PHE A 304 -5.87 14.39 14.31
N ASN A 305 -5.68 15.26 15.30
CA ASN A 305 -4.35 15.65 15.74
C ASN A 305 -3.60 14.46 16.37
N TYR A 306 -4.29 13.63 17.15
CA TYR A 306 -3.70 12.41 17.72
C TYR A 306 -3.44 11.34 16.66
N ILE A 307 -4.32 11.21 15.65
CA ILE A 307 -4.09 10.29 14.53
C ILE A 307 -2.84 10.70 13.75
N GLN A 308 -2.70 11.99 13.43
CA GLN A 308 -1.52 12.52 12.76
C GLN A 308 -0.25 12.30 13.59
N TYR A 309 -0.33 12.51 14.90
CA TYR A 309 0.76 12.26 15.82
C TYR A 309 1.26 10.80 15.80
N ILE A 310 0.34 9.83 15.92
CA ILE A 310 0.63 8.39 15.86
C ILE A 310 1.21 8.00 14.50
N MET A 311 0.63 8.54 13.42
CA MET A 311 1.11 8.27 12.06
C MET A 311 2.53 8.79 11.84
N THR A 312 2.82 9.98 12.35
CA THR A 312 4.15 10.57 12.31
C THR A 312 5.14 9.71 13.10
N ALA A 313 4.78 9.20 14.28
CA ALA A 313 5.65 8.30 15.06
C ALA A 313 6.03 7.03 14.28
N MET A 314 5.06 6.39 13.61
CA MET A 314 5.30 5.20 12.78
C MET A 314 6.24 5.48 11.60
N GLN A 315 6.04 6.64 10.96
CA GLN A 315 6.85 7.07 9.81
C GLN A 315 8.22 7.61 10.23
N ARG A 316 8.52 7.61 11.54
CA ARG A 316 9.78 8.06 12.12
C ARG A 316 10.53 6.94 12.84
N PRO A 317 11.02 5.91 12.11
CA PRO A 317 11.82 4.86 12.73
C PRO A 317 13.06 5.47 13.38
N ARG A 318 13.30 5.13 14.65
CA ARG A 318 14.41 5.70 15.46
C ARG A 318 14.38 7.24 15.54
N LYS A 319 13.19 7.83 15.54
CA LYS A 319 12.95 9.29 15.63
C LYS A 319 13.45 10.10 14.43
N MET A 320 13.83 9.47 13.32
CA MET A 320 14.21 10.16 12.07
C MET A 320 13.10 10.04 11.02
N PRO A 321 12.81 11.07 10.21
CA PRO A 321 11.77 11.03 9.19
C PRO A 321 12.11 10.00 8.12
N GLY A 322 11.30 8.95 8.02
CA GLY A 322 11.41 7.96 6.97
C GLY A 322 10.92 8.51 5.64
N CYS A 323 9.81 9.25 5.66
CA CYS A 323 9.23 9.86 4.46
C CYS A 323 9.01 11.36 4.61
N ILE A 324 8.85 12.03 3.48
CA ILE A 324 8.69 13.47 3.42
C ILE A 324 7.42 13.97 4.13
N GLY A 325 6.37 13.14 4.17
CA GLY A 325 5.14 13.43 4.92
C GLY A 325 5.28 13.30 6.45
N ALA A 326 6.48 13.06 6.96
CA ALA A 326 6.77 12.91 8.39
C ALA A 326 7.83 13.91 8.90
N ILE A 327 8.19 14.90 8.10
CA ILE A 327 9.03 16.03 8.54
C ILE A 327 8.27 16.89 9.54
N LEU A 328 9.00 17.48 10.48
CA LEU A 328 8.44 18.38 11.49
C LEU A 328 8.65 19.86 11.18
N ASN A 329 9.73 20.20 10.47
CA ASN A 329 10.12 21.57 10.13
C ASN A 329 11.05 21.60 8.90
N GLU A 330 11.40 22.82 8.47
CA GLU A 330 12.25 23.08 7.31
C GLU A 330 13.70 22.62 7.53
N GLU A 331 14.24 22.79 8.75
CA GLU A 331 15.61 22.38 9.06
C GLU A 331 15.79 20.86 8.93
N GLU A 332 14.80 20.09 9.35
CA GLU A 332 14.79 18.64 9.20
C GLU A 332 14.66 18.21 7.73
N ALA A 333 13.83 18.92 6.96
CA ALA A 333 13.72 18.73 5.52
C ALA A 333 15.08 18.90 4.83
N ALA A 334 15.78 20.00 5.10
CA ALA A 334 17.09 20.30 4.52
C ALA A 334 18.16 19.24 4.89
N CYS A 335 18.07 18.64 6.08
CA CYS A 335 19.02 17.63 6.54
C CYS A 335 18.80 16.24 5.92
N HIS A 336 17.56 15.88 5.59
CA HIS A 336 17.20 14.50 5.24
C HIS A 336 16.61 14.30 3.85
N PHE A 337 16.21 15.38 3.16
CA PHE A 337 15.50 15.35 1.87
C PHE A 337 16.13 16.35 0.90
N GLU A 338 17.24 15.96 0.28
CA GLU A 338 17.97 16.78 -0.69
C GLU A 338 17.08 17.21 -1.86
N GLY A 339 17.05 18.52 -2.14
CA GLY A 339 16.24 19.12 -3.20
C GLY A 339 14.78 19.37 -2.81
N PHE A 340 14.38 19.09 -1.57
CA PHE A 340 13.09 19.52 -1.05
C PHE A 340 13.19 20.94 -0.48
N ASP A 341 12.26 21.79 -0.89
CA ASP A 341 12.11 23.18 -0.44
C ASP A 341 10.71 23.34 0.16
N LEU A 342 10.53 24.18 1.19
CA LEU A 342 9.20 24.53 1.72
C LEU A 342 8.78 25.95 1.32
N SER A 343 9.64 26.70 0.62
CA SER A 343 9.39 28.08 0.21
C SER A 343 8.14 28.27 -0.65
N TYR A 344 7.72 27.23 -1.39
CA TYR A 344 6.50 27.25 -2.21
C TYR A 344 5.19 27.14 -1.41
N LEU A 345 5.26 26.94 -0.09
CA LEU A 345 4.10 26.87 0.80
C LEU A 345 3.72 28.20 1.45
N ASN A 346 4.53 29.24 1.25
CA ASN A 346 4.34 30.58 1.83
C ASN A 346 3.56 31.52 0.90
#